data_AF-U6CWY8-F1
#
_entry.id   AF-U6CWY8-F1
#
_cell.length_a   1.000
_cell.length_b   1.000
_cell.length_c   1.000
_cell.angle_alpha   90.00
_cell.angle_beta   90.00
_cell.angle_gamma   90.00
#
_symmetry.space_group_name_H-M   'P 1'
#
loop_
_entity.id
_entity.type
_entity.pdbx_description
1 polymer ?
#
loop_
_entity_poly.entity_id
_entity_poly.type
_entity_poly.pdbx_seq_one_letter_code
_entity_poly.pdbx_strand_id
1 'polypeptide(L)'
;MKSSVAQIKHSSGHDRRENYNSYQRTSSPEDRYAEQERSPRDRDHFDYNRSDYEHSRRGRSYDSSMESRSRDREKRRERERDMDRKRSRKSPTPGRRSPEPSVTQSSSAQDEPTAKKKKDELDPLLTRTGGAYIPPAKLRMMQEQITDKNSLAYQRMSWEALKKSINGLINKVNISNIGIIIQELLQENIVRGRGLLSRSVLQAQSASPIFTHVYAALVAIINSKFPQIGELILKRLILNFRKGYRRNDKQLCLTASKFVAHLINQNVAHEVLCLEMLTLLLERPTDDSVEVAIGFLKECGLKLTQVSPRGINAIFERLRNILHESEIDKRVQYMIEVMFAVRKDGFKDHPVILEGLDLVEEDDQFTHMLPLEDDYNPEDVLNVFKMDPNFMENEEKYKAIKKEILDEGDSDSNTDQDAGSSEEEEEEE
;
A
#
# COMPACT_ATOMS: atom_id res chain seq x y z
N MET A 1 2.57 46.57 -43.11
CA MET A 1 3.23 46.56 -44.44
C MET A 1 4.46 47.47 -44.39
N LYS A 2 5.57 47.01 -44.99
CA LYS A 2 6.85 47.68 -45.30
C LYS A 2 7.99 47.59 -44.28
N SER A 3 8.82 46.57 -44.52
CA SER A 3 10.29 46.51 -44.43
C SER A 3 11.02 47.82 -44.79
N SER A 4 12.23 48.02 -44.22
CA SER A 4 13.49 47.84 -44.98
C SER A 4 14.75 48.00 -44.13
N VAL A 5 15.63 47.01 -44.28
CA VAL A 5 17.06 46.99 -43.93
C VAL A 5 17.85 47.90 -44.87
N ALA A 6 18.94 48.51 -44.38
CA ALA A 6 20.05 48.95 -45.23
C ALA A 6 21.40 48.81 -44.50
N GLN A 7 22.26 47.94 -45.03
CA GLN A 7 23.71 47.88 -44.83
C GLN A 7 24.42 48.82 -45.82
N ILE A 8 25.66 49.24 -45.53
CA ILE A 8 26.79 49.59 -46.44
C ILE A 8 27.99 49.90 -45.52
N LYS A 9 29.04 49.06 -45.43
CA LYS A 9 30.23 48.81 -46.27
C LYS A 9 31.49 49.62 -45.88
N HIS A 10 32.61 48.88 -45.90
CA HIS A 10 34.00 49.15 -45.49
C HIS A 10 34.82 50.12 -46.37
N SER A 11 35.92 50.64 -45.79
CA SER A 11 37.19 51.08 -46.43
C SER A 11 38.35 51.02 -45.39
N SER A 12 39.34 50.10 -45.48
CA SER A 12 40.73 50.23 -46.02
C SER A 12 41.52 51.46 -45.53
N GLY A 13 42.79 51.46 -45.10
CA GLY A 13 43.92 50.50 -45.05
C GLY A 13 45.24 51.26 -44.73
N HIS A 14 46.38 50.54 -44.64
CA HIS A 14 47.81 50.96 -44.48
C HIS A 14 48.29 51.44 -43.07
N ASP A 15 49.49 51.17 -42.54
CA ASP A 15 50.77 50.62 -43.07
C ASP A 15 51.79 50.23 -41.94
N ARG A 16 52.66 49.23 -42.21
CA ARG A 16 54.10 49.00 -41.76
C ARG A 16 54.45 48.86 -40.25
N ARG A 17 55.46 48.08 -39.77
CA ARG A 17 56.53 47.19 -40.30
C ARG A 17 57.23 46.45 -39.13
N GLU A 18 57.75 45.23 -39.40
CA GLU A 18 59.01 44.58 -38.91
C GLU A 18 59.11 44.22 -37.39
N ASN A 19 59.67 43.08 -36.91
CA ASN A 19 60.73 42.19 -37.41
C ASN A 19 60.79 40.84 -36.61
N TYR A 20 61.03 39.74 -37.33
CA TYR A 20 61.97 38.61 -37.10
C TYR A 20 61.81 37.49 -36.03
N ASN A 21 61.89 36.26 -36.60
CA ASN A 21 62.45 34.97 -36.15
C ASN A 21 61.60 34.04 -35.27
N SER A 22 61.02 32.95 -35.80
CA SER A 22 61.61 31.67 -36.30
C SER A 22 62.09 30.78 -35.13
N TYR A 23 61.58 29.57 -34.89
CA TYR A 23 61.65 28.40 -35.77
C TYR A 23 60.48 27.41 -35.58
N GLN A 24 59.88 27.02 -36.71
CA GLN A 24 59.13 25.77 -36.92
C GLN A 24 60.11 24.67 -37.36
N ARG A 25 59.77 23.38 -37.16
CA ARG A 25 59.56 22.37 -38.23
C ARG A 25 59.41 20.93 -37.67
N THR A 26 58.27 20.26 -37.88
CA THR A 26 57.95 19.20 -38.89
C THR A 26 58.56 17.83 -38.54
N SER A 27 58.01 16.64 -38.79
CA SER A 27 56.76 16.08 -39.36
C SER A 27 56.86 14.54 -39.16
N SER A 28 55.74 13.80 -39.20
CA SER A 28 55.59 12.32 -39.20
C SER A 28 56.47 11.56 -40.23
N PRO A 29 56.66 10.21 -40.14
CA PRO A 29 55.67 9.22 -40.65
C PRO A 29 55.64 7.82 -39.94
N GLU A 30 54.73 6.97 -40.42
CA GLU A 30 54.33 5.60 -40.00
C GLU A 30 55.37 4.45 -40.15
N ASP A 31 55.02 3.32 -39.49
CA ASP A 31 55.33 1.88 -39.73
C ASP A 31 56.74 1.27 -39.46
N ARG A 32 56.79 0.29 -38.52
CA ARG A 32 57.07 -1.17 -38.75
C ARG A 32 57.50 -1.95 -37.48
N TYR A 33 56.83 -3.08 -37.25
CA TYR A 33 57.22 -4.40 -36.69
C TYR A 33 58.39 -4.55 -35.69
N ALA A 34 58.16 -5.23 -34.54
CA ALA A 34 58.62 -6.60 -34.26
C ALA A 34 58.48 -7.01 -32.77
N GLU A 35 58.17 -8.29 -32.57
CA GLU A 35 58.06 -9.08 -31.33
C GLU A 35 59.26 -8.96 -30.36
N GLN A 36 59.04 -9.13 -29.05
CA GLN A 36 59.72 -10.17 -28.27
C GLN A 36 59.10 -10.34 -26.87
N GLU A 37 58.62 -11.56 -26.58
CA GLU A 37 58.40 -12.09 -25.23
C GLU A 37 59.70 -12.16 -24.41
N ARG A 38 59.63 -12.00 -23.08
CA ARG A 38 60.01 -13.04 -22.10
C ARG A 38 59.85 -12.57 -20.65
N SER A 39 59.41 -13.54 -19.84
CA SER A 39 58.99 -13.48 -18.45
C SER A 39 60.17 -13.80 -17.48
N PRO A 40 59.97 -14.16 -16.19
CA PRO A 40 60.33 -13.38 -15.00
C PRO A 40 61.49 -13.99 -14.18
N ARG A 41 61.92 -13.33 -13.09
CA ARG A 41 62.88 -13.91 -12.14
C ARG A 41 62.43 -13.79 -10.67
N ASP A 42 62.38 -14.96 -10.07
CA ASP A 42 62.24 -15.31 -8.66
C ASP A 42 63.32 -14.73 -7.74
N ARG A 43 62.98 -14.64 -6.45
CA ARG A 43 63.96 -14.74 -5.36
C ARG A 43 63.31 -15.32 -4.09
N ASP A 44 63.56 -16.59 -3.86
CA ASP A 44 63.36 -17.31 -2.59
C ASP A 44 64.52 -17.06 -1.62
N HIS A 45 64.25 -17.07 -0.30
CA HIS A 45 64.52 -18.21 0.61
C HIS A 45 64.95 -17.85 2.07
N PHE A 46 64.41 -18.64 3.01
CA PHE A 46 64.83 -19.07 4.37
C PHE A 46 64.28 -18.24 5.55
N ASP A 47 63.36 -18.70 6.42
CA ASP A 47 63.10 -19.96 7.16
C ASP A 47 63.86 -20.08 8.50
N TYR A 48 63.11 -20.14 9.61
CA TYR A 48 63.48 -20.75 10.89
C TYR A 48 62.22 -21.13 11.70
N ASN A 49 61.78 -22.36 11.48
CA ASN A 49 61.34 -23.37 12.45
C ASN A 49 61.26 -23.00 13.96
N ARG A 50 60.11 -23.30 14.59
CA ARG A 50 60.06 -24.07 15.86
C ARG A 50 58.70 -24.74 16.07
N SER A 51 58.72 -26.07 16.14
CA SER A 51 57.59 -26.97 16.40
C SER A 51 57.39 -27.28 17.89
N ASP A 52 56.19 -27.84 18.16
CA ASP A 52 55.80 -28.77 19.22
C ASP A 52 55.70 -28.32 20.69
N TYR A 53 54.48 -28.38 21.25
CA TYR A 53 54.04 -29.54 22.05
C TYR A 53 52.52 -29.51 22.37
N GLU A 54 51.91 -30.68 22.26
CA GLU A 54 50.49 -31.02 22.50
C GLU A 54 50.13 -31.19 23.99
N HIS A 55 48.82 -31.00 24.28
CA HIS A 55 47.99 -31.59 25.37
C HIS A 55 48.29 -31.19 26.85
N SER A 56 47.36 -30.74 27.71
CA SER A 56 45.96 -31.17 27.89
C SER A 56 45.20 -30.39 29.01
N ARG A 57 43.87 -30.24 28.81
CA ARG A 57 42.74 -30.18 29.77
C ARG A 57 42.34 -28.90 30.56
N ARG A 58 41.03 -28.61 30.39
CA ARG A 58 39.99 -28.08 31.33
C ARG A 58 39.84 -26.56 31.51
N GLY A 59 38.71 -26.03 31.06
CA GLY A 59 38.02 -24.95 31.80
C GLY A 59 37.13 -23.98 31.04
N ARG A 60 35.82 -24.31 30.97
CA ARG A 60 34.65 -23.42 31.19
C ARG A 60 34.41 -22.21 30.27
N SER A 61 33.40 -22.40 29.41
CA SER A 61 32.48 -21.40 28.88
C SER A 61 31.71 -20.65 29.99
N TYR A 62 31.69 -19.31 29.93
CA TYR A 62 30.61 -18.45 30.45
C TYR A 62 30.81 -16.99 30.01
N ASP A 63 30.04 -16.49 29.02
CA ASP A 63 29.44 -15.15 29.08
C ASP A 63 28.37 -14.93 27.97
N SER A 64 27.22 -15.57 28.11
CA SER A 64 26.03 -15.26 27.30
C SER A 64 24.76 -15.56 28.11
N SER A 65 24.60 -14.90 29.26
CA SER A 65 23.48 -15.17 30.18
C SER A 65 22.88 -13.95 30.88
N MET A 66 23.32 -12.71 30.56
CA MET A 66 22.74 -11.52 31.19
C MET A 66 21.52 -10.94 30.45
N GLU A 67 21.35 -11.17 29.16
CA GLU A 67 20.25 -10.53 28.40
C GLU A 67 18.91 -11.27 28.49
N SER A 68 18.92 -12.60 28.64
CA SER A 68 17.67 -13.39 28.75
C SER A 68 16.95 -13.23 30.10
N ARG A 69 17.65 -12.82 31.17
CA ARG A 69 17.05 -12.68 32.51
C ARG A 69 16.25 -11.39 32.70
N SER A 70 16.46 -10.37 31.85
CA SER A 70 15.71 -9.11 31.93
C SER A 70 14.31 -9.24 31.33
N ARG A 71 14.19 -9.92 30.17
CA ARG A 71 12.90 -10.15 29.48
C ARG A 71 11.92 -11.03 30.26
N ASP A 72 12.41 -12.03 31.00
CA ASP A 72 11.55 -12.89 31.82
C ASP A 72 11.03 -12.21 33.09
N ARG A 73 11.76 -11.22 33.62
CA ARG A 73 11.33 -10.46 34.80
C ARG A 73 10.21 -9.46 34.47
N GLU A 74 10.18 -8.96 33.24
CA GLU A 74 9.16 -8.03 32.75
C GLU A 74 7.84 -8.75 32.43
N LYS A 75 7.91 -9.91 31.76
CA LYS A 75 6.75 -10.79 31.53
C LYS A 75 6.08 -11.30 32.82
N ARG A 76 6.87 -11.49 33.90
CA ARG A 76 6.32 -11.92 35.20
C ARG A 76 5.57 -10.79 35.91
N ARG A 77 6.04 -9.53 35.78
CA ARG A 77 5.38 -8.34 36.34
C ARG A 77 4.07 -7.99 35.62
N GLU A 78 3.97 -8.25 34.31
CA GLU A 78 2.70 -8.09 33.58
C GLU A 78 1.65 -9.13 33.98
N ARG A 79 2.06 -10.39 34.18
CA ARG A 79 1.14 -11.46 34.64
C ARG A 79 0.63 -11.23 36.06
N GLU A 80 1.41 -10.63 36.94
CA GLU A 80 0.97 -10.26 38.31
C GLU A 80 -0.07 -9.13 38.28
N ARG A 81 0.11 -8.11 37.43
CA ARG A 81 -0.87 -7.00 37.27
C ARG A 81 -2.22 -7.45 36.71
N ASP A 82 -2.24 -8.46 35.83
CA ASP A 82 -3.48 -9.02 35.28
C ASP A 82 -4.22 -9.94 36.26
N MET A 83 -3.49 -10.61 37.15
CA MET A 83 -4.09 -11.42 38.22
C MET A 83 -4.74 -10.57 39.31
N ASP A 84 -4.16 -9.41 39.66
CA ASP A 84 -4.75 -8.47 40.63
C ASP A 84 -6.03 -7.80 40.10
N ARG A 85 -6.09 -7.49 38.79
CA ARG A 85 -7.32 -6.99 38.15
C ARG A 85 -8.46 -8.00 38.13
N LYS A 86 -8.15 -9.31 38.03
CA LYS A 86 -9.15 -10.38 38.11
C LYS A 86 -9.59 -10.68 39.55
N ARG A 87 -8.71 -10.50 40.54
CA ARG A 87 -9.03 -10.72 41.96
C ARG A 87 -9.92 -9.62 42.57
N SER A 88 -9.80 -8.38 42.09
CA SER A 88 -10.67 -7.26 42.49
C SER A 88 -12.14 -7.42 42.04
N ARG A 89 -12.43 -8.24 41.03
CA ARG A 89 -13.79 -8.49 40.52
C ARG A 89 -14.53 -9.64 41.21
N LYS A 90 -13.92 -10.30 42.20
CA LYS A 90 -14.54 -11.44 42.89
C LYS A 90 -14.24 -11.38 44.38
N SER A 91 -15.04 -10.59 45.10
CA SER A 91 -15.19 -10.67 46.55
C SER A 91 -16.65 -10.42 46.90
N PRO A 92 -17.36 -11.37 47.53
CA PRO A 92 -18.69 -11.14 48.09
C PRO A 92 -18.56 -10.41 49.42
N THR A 93 -19.27 -9.30 49.59
CA THR A 93 -19.47 -8.61 50.87
C THR A 93 -20.30 -9.47 51.83
N PRO A 94 -19.85 -9.73 53.08
CA PRO A 94 -20.71 -10.27 54.13
C PRO A 94 -21.26 -9.17 55.05
N GLY A 95 -22.56 -9.22 55.32
CA GLY A 95 -23.13 -8.79 56.59
C GLY A 95 -23.66 -7.36 56.70
N ARG A 96 -24.95 -7.17 56.43
CA ARG A 96 -25.78 -6.25 57.21
C ARG A 96 -27.13 -6.90 57.51
N ARG A 97 -27.27 -7.30 58.79
CA ARG A 97 -28.49 -7.76 59.46
C ARG A 97 -29.65 -6.78 59.20
N SER A 98 -30.80 -7.32 58.81
CA SER A 98 -32.11 -6.73 59.13
C SER A 98 -32.80 -7.65 60.16
N PRO A 99 -33.54 -7.12 61.14
CA PRO A 99 -34.31 -7.95 62.08
C PRO A 99 -35.60 -8.47 61.42
N GLU A 100 -35.98 -9.69 61.77
CA GLU A 100 -37.26 -10.31 61.46
C GLU A 100 -38.45 -9.51 62.01
N PRO A 101 -39.66 -9.78 61.49
CA PRO A 101 -40.63 -10.35 62.40
C PRO A 101 -41.32 -11.62 61.86
N SER A 102 -41.69 -12.45 62.82
CA SER A 102 -42.31 -13.75 62.71
C SER A 102 -43.83 -13.69 62.46
N VAL A 103 -44.26 -14.54 61.51
CA VAL A 103 -45.43 -15.43 61.49
C VAL A 103 -46.70 -15.00 62.25
N THR A 104 -47.81 -14.84 61.52
CA THR A 104 -49.11 -15.40 61.94
C THR A 104 -50.08 -15.56 60.76
N GLN A 105 -50.87 -16.63 60.84
CA GLN A 105 -51.86 -17.14 59.89
C GLN A 105 -53.05 -16.19 59.67
N SER A 106 -53.65 -16.19 58.47
CA SER A 106 -55.09 -16.52 58.25
C SER A 106 -55.67 -16.01 56.91
N SER A 107 -56.50 -16.89 56.32
CA SER A 107 -57.74 -16.63 55.55
C SER A 107 -57.77 -15.84 54.23
N SER A 108 -58.15 -16.59 53.18
CA SER A 108 -59.25 -16.35 52.22
C SER A 108 -59.24 -15.20 51.19
N ALA A 109 -59.56 -15.63 49.96
CA ALA A 109 -60.39 -15.00 48.91
C ALA A 109 -59.73 -14.11 47.83
N GLN A 110 -59.90 -14.58 46.57
CA GLN A 110 -60.25 -13.88 45.32
C GLN A 110 -59.57 -12.53 45.00
N ASP A 111 -58.78 -12.43 43.92
CA ASP A 111 -59.26 -12.02 42.57
C ASP A 111 -58.07 -11.77 41.59
N GLU A 112 -58.38 -11.90 40.29
CA GLU A 112 -57.64 -11.77 39.01
C GLU A 112 -56.17 -11.30 38.84
N PRO A 113 -55.46 -11.77 37.77
CA PRO A 113 -54.08 -11.41 37.46
C PRO A 113 -53.96 -10.15 36.58
N THR A 114 -53.15 -9.17 37.01
CA THR A 114 -52.71 -8.07 36.12
C THR A 114 -51.42 -8.42 35.40
N ALA A 115 -51.48 -8.23 34.08
CA ALA A 115 -50.49 -8.60 33.07
C ALA A 115 -49.09 -8.02 33.32
N LYS A 116 -48.07 -8.88 33.36
CA LYS A 116 -46.67 -8.50 33.17
C LYS A 116 -46.46 -8.15 31.70
N LYS A 117 -46.30 -6.85 31.42
CA LYS A 117 -45.80 -6.33 30.15
C LYS A 117 -44.52 -7.08 29.75
N LYS A 118 -44.56 -7.74 28.59
CA LYS A 118 -43.40 -8.32 27.93
C LYS A 118 -42.35 -7.21 27.77
N LYS A 119 -41.15 -7.46 28.31
CA LYS A 119 -39.95 -6.72 27.92
C LYS A 119 -39.77 -6.96 26.42
N ASP A 120 -39.81 -5.89 25.64
CA ASP A 120 -39.38 -5.92 24.24
C ASP A 120 -38.01 -6.59 24.17
N GLU A 121 -37.94 -7.71 23.46
CA GLU A 121 -36.70 -8.36 23.08
C GLU A 121 -35.86 -7.33 22.32
N LEU A 122 -34.85 -6.80 23.01
CA LEU A 122 -33.82 -5.99 22.37
C LEU A 122 -33.14 -6.86 21.32
N ASP A 123 -33.51 -6.61 20.07
CA ASP A 123 -33.00 -7.31 18.91
C ASP A 123 -31.46 -7.28 18.94
N PRO A 124 -30.76 -8.43 18.96
CA PRO A 124 -29.29 -8.47 19.03
C PRO A 124 -28.62 -7.67 17.90
N LEU A 125 -29.33 -7.47 16.78
CA LEU A 125 -28.94 -6.67 15.63
C LEU A 125 -28.99 -5.15 15.85
N LEU A 126 -29.68 -4.65 16.88
CA LEU A 126 -29.88 -3.22 17.15
C LEU A 126 -28.84 -2.62 18.11
N THR A 127 -27.89 -3.42 18.61
CA THR A 127 -26.84 -2.91 19.51
C THR A 127 -25.91 -1.93 18.78
N ARG A 128 -25.74 -0.73 19.37
CA ARG A 128 -25.06 0.46 18.81
C ARG A 128 -23.57 0.25 18.46
N THR A 129 -22.98 -0.88 18.83
CA THR A 129 -21.53 -1.13 18.79
C THR A 129 -21.09 -2.41 18.08
N GLY A 130 -21.97 -3.06 17.29
CA GLY A 130 -21.55 -4.11 16.32
C GLY A 130 -20.72 -5.26 16.91
N GLY A 131 -20.89 -5.57 18.21
CA GLY A 131 -19.96 -6.39 18.98
C GLY A 131 -20.52 -7.71 19.51
N ALA A 132 -21.77 -8.06 19.23
CA ALA A 132 -22.30 -9.38 19.58
C ALA A 132 -21.87 -10.37 18.49
N TYR A 133 -20.94 -11.27 18.79
CA TYR A 133 -20.67 -12.42 17.93
C TYR A 133 -21.93 -13.28 17.87
N ILE A 134 -22.61 -13.27 16.72
CA ILE A 134 -23.74 -14.15 16.45
C ILE A 134 -23.18 -15.39 15.75
N PRO A 135 -23.37 -16.60 16.32
CA PRO A 135 -22.92 -17.84 15.69
C PRO A 135 -23.47 -17.99 14.26
N PRO A 136 -22.68 -18.51 13.30
CA PRO A 136 -23.09 -18.62 11.89
C PRO A 136 -24.43 -19.34 11.67
N ALA A 137 -24.73 -20.38 12.46
CA ALA A 137 -26.01 -21.09 12.41
C ALA A 137 -27.19 -20.20 12.84
N LYS A 138 -26.99 -19.35 13.86
CA LYS A 138 -28.01 -18.41 14.35
C LYS A 138 -28.19 -17.23 13.40
N LEU A 139 -27.11 -16.77 12.74
CA LEU A 139 -27.23 -15.79 11.65
C LEU A 139 -28.06 -16.35 10.49
N ARG A 140 -27.85 -17.61 10.10
CA ARG A 140 -28.61 -18.23 9.00
C ARG A 140 -30.11 -18.37 9.34
N MET A 141 -30.44 -18.82 10.55
CA MET A 141 -31.82 -18.86 11.02
C MET A 141 -32.47 -17.47 11.07
N MET A 142 -31.72 -16.43 11.45
CA MET A 142 -32.21 -15.05 11.42
C MET A 142 -32.38 -14.52 9.99
N GLN A 143 -31.53 -14.92 9.04
CA GLN A 143 -31.68 -14.59 7.61
C GLN A 143 -32.97 -15.17 7.04
N GLU A 144 -33.28 -16.42 7.39
CA GLU A 144 -34.48 -17.13 6.91
C GLU A 144 -35.78 -16.52 7.47
N GLN A 145 -35.72 -15.85 8.63
CA GLN A 145 -36.89 -15.21 9.26
C GLN A 145 -37.17 -13.79 8.77
N ILE A 146 -36.19 -13.10 8.17
CA ILE A 146 -36.35 -11.72 7.69
C ILE A 146 -36.76 -11.75 6.21
N THR A 147 -38.05 -11.66 5.95
CA THR A 147 -38.61 -11.62 4.58
C THR A 147 -38.63 -10.21 3.99
N ASP A 148 -38.70 -9.17 4.83
CA ASP A 148 -38.72 -7.77 4.39
C ASP A 148 -37.30 -7.22 4.15
N LYS A 149 -36.97 -7.04 2.87
CA LYS A 149 -35.69 -6.49 2.40
C LYS A 149 -35.50 -5.00 2.73
N ASN A 150 -36.58 -4.26 3.01
CA ASN A 150 -36.51 -2.85 3.41
C ASN A 150 -36.34 -2.68 4.93
N SER A 151 -36.43 -3.76 5.70
CA SER A 151 -36.27 -3.68 7.15
C SER A 151 -34.86 -3.23 7.54
N LEU A 152 -34.77 -2.44 8.62
CA LEU A 152 -33.49 -2.02 9.18
C LEU A 152 -32.59 -3.23 9.51
N ALA A 153 -33.20 -4.29 10.04
CA ALA A 153 -32.50 -5.54 10.36
C ALA A 153 -31.87 -6.18 9.12
N TYR A 154 -32.62 -6.29 8.01
CA TYR A 154 -32.10 -6.81 6.75
C TYR A 154 -30.93 -5.96 6.22
N GLN A 155 -31.12 -4.65 6.12
CA GLN A 155 -30.09 -3.76 5.58
C GLN A 155 -28.82 -3.83 6.40
N ARG A 156 -28.94 -3.83 7.74
CA ARG A 156 -27.79 -3.92 8.65
C ARG A 156 -27.07 -5.26 8.53
N MET A 157 -27.83 -6.34 8.39
CA MET A 157 -27.27 -7.67 8.14
C MET A 157 -26.51 -7.72 6.81
N SER A 158 -27.11 -7.19 5.74
CA SER A 158 -26.50 -7.12 4.41
C SER A 158 -25.23 -6.27 4.41
N TRP A 159 -25.19 -5.20 5.21
CA TRP A 159 -24.02 -4.35 5.37
C TRP A 159 -22.85 -5.08 6.06
N GLU A 160 -23.12 -5.83 7.12
CA GLU A 160 -22.08 -6.62 7.80
C GLU A 160 -21.58 -7.78 6.92
N ALA A 161 -22.45 -8.38 6.10
CA ALA A 161 -22.05 -9.36 5.10
C ALA A 161 -21.13 -8.74 4.04
N LEU A 162 -21.54 -7.61 3.45
CA LEU A 162 -20.77 -6.84 2.47
C LEU A 162 -19.38 -6.47 3.02
N LYS A 163 -19.32 -5.97 4.26
CA LYS A 163 -18.07 -5.63 4.94
C LYS A 163 -17.13 -6.83 5.08
N LYS A 164 -17.66 -7.99 5.49
CA LYS A 164 -16.87 -9.23 5.63
C LYS A 164 -16.40 -9.75 4.28
N SER A 165 -17.26 -9.71 3.27
CA SER A 165 -16.96 -10.15 1.91
C SER A 165 -15.81 -9.33 1.31
N ILE A 166 -15.97 -8.00 1.27
CA ILE A 166 -14.92 -7.08 0.80
C ILE A 166 -13.60 -7.30 1.55
N ASN A 167 -13.64 -7.34 2.89
CA ASN A 167 -12.40 -7.53 3.66
C ASN A 167 -11.73 -8.88 3.36
N GLY A 168 -12.53 -9.94 3.22
CA GLY A 168 -12.05 -11.27 2.85
C GLY A 168 -11.39 -11.30 1.47
N LEU A 169 -11.96 -10.62 0.47
CA LEU A 169 -11.42 -10.53 -0.88
C LEU A 169 -10.11 -9.75 -0.92
N ILE A 170 -10.06 -8.57 -0.29
CA ILE A 170 -8.86 -7.73 -0.23
C ILE A 170 -7.69 -8.45 0.45
N ASN A 171 -7.94 -9.27 1.47
CA ASN A 171 -6.86 -9.99 2.15
C ASN A 171 -6.30 -11.19 1.36
N LYS A 172 -7.05 -11.69 0.37
CA LYS A 172 -6.66 -12.86 -0.45
C LYS A 172 -6.03 -12.49 -1.80
N VAL A 173 -6.13 -11.22 -2.20
CA VAL A 173 -5.68 -10.78 -3.52
C VAL A 173 -4.18 -10.98 -3.69
N ASN A 174 -3.80 -11.55 -4.82
CA ASN A 174 -2.42 -11.76 -5.26
C ASN A 174 -2.34 -11.63 -6.79
N ILE A 175 -1.14 -11.70 -7.35
CA ILE A 175 -0.91 -11.56 -8.80
C ILE A 175 -1.66 -12.63 -9.60
N SER A 176 -1.68 -13.88 -9.14
CA SER A 176 -2.25 -15.00 -9.90
C SER A 176 -3.78 -15.11 -9.82
N ASN A 177 -4.43 -14.48 -8.83
CA ASN A 177 -5.88 -14.57 -8.62
C ASN A 177 -6.62 -13.23 -8.77
N ILE A 178 -5.92 -12.13 -9.08
CA ILE A 178 -6.52 -10.79 -9.13
C ILE A 178 -7.73 -10.72 -10.07
N GLY A 179 -7.70 -11.42 -11.22
CA GLY A 179 -8.82 -11.51 -12.16
C GLY A 179 -10.07 -12.17 -11.55
N ILE A 180 -9.90 -13.24 -10.76
CA ILE A 180 -11.01 -13.89 -10.06
C ILE A 180 -11.52 -13.02 -8.92
N ILE A 181 -10.60 -12.42 -8.15
CA ILE A 181 -10.95 -11.55 -7.03
C ILE A 181 -11.72 -10.32 -7.49
N ILE A 182 -11.37 -9.71 -8.63
CA ILE A 182 -12.13 -8.57 -9.14
C ILE A 182 -13.53 -8.98 -9.60
N GLN A 183 -13.68 -10.13 -10.28
CA GLN A 183 -15.00 -10.64 -10.65
C GLN A 183 -15.88 -10.86 -9.42
N GLU A 184 -15.37 -11.53 -8.38
CA GLU A 184 -16.07 -11.72 -7.10
C GLU A 184 -16.38 -10.39 -6.40
N LEU A 185 -15.44 -9.43 -6.42
CA LEU A 185 -15.62 -8.12 -5.80
C LEU A 185 -16.70 -7.30 -6.51
N LEU A 186 -16.76 -7.35 -7.85
CA LEU A 186 -17.80 -6.67 -8.63
C LEU A 186 -19.19 -7.31 -8.43
N GLN A 187 -19.26 -8.58 -7.98
CA GLN A 187 -20.53 -9.17 -7.57
C GLN A 187 -21.17 -8.43 -6.38
N GLU A 188 -20.34 -7.88 -5.49
CA GLU A 188 -20.73 -7.13 -4.30
C GLU A 188 -21.01 -5.66 -4.63
N ASN A 189 -21.94 -5.00 -3.94
CA ASN A 189 -22.24 -3.58 -4.16
C ASN A 189 -21.13 -2.66 -3.62
N ILE A 190 -20.06 -2.49 -4.41
CA ILE A 190 -18.90 -1.65 -4.04
C ILE A 190 -19.18 -0.16 -4.13
N VAL A 191 -20.26 0.28 -4.80
CA VAL A 191 -20.70 1.69 -4.78
C VAL A 191 -21.25 2.04 -3.40
N ARG A 192 -22.14 1.19 -2.87
CA ARG A 192 -22.63 1.29 -1.48
C ARG A 192 -21.51 1.05 -0.48
N GLY A 193 -20.65 0.08 -0.77
CA GLY A 193 -19.51 -0.33 0.04
C GLY A 193 -18.25 0.52 -0.14
N ARG A 194 -18.25 1.64 -0.88
CA ARG A 194 -17.02 2.34 -1.30
C ARG A 194 -16.14 2.78 -0.12
N GLY A 195 -16.77 3.20 0.97
CA GLY A 195 -16.07 3.54 2.21
C GLY A 195 -15.38 2.32 2.83
N LEU A 196 -16.09 1.18 2.90
CA LEU A 196 -15.58 -0.09 3.40
C LEU A 196 -14.42 -0.62 2.57
N LEU A 197 -14.57 -0.60 1.24
CA LEU A 197 -13.55 -1.01 0.28
C LEU A 197 -12.29 -0.16 0.43
N SER A 198 -12.45 1.17 0.36
CA SER A 198 -11.33 2.10 0.52
C SER A 198 -10.59 1.90 1.84
N ARG A 199 -11.33 1.74 2.95
CA ARG A 199 -10.74 1.43 4.25
C ARG A 199 -10.01 0.10 4.24
N SER A 200 -10.60 -0.95 3.68
CA SER A 200 -10.01 -2.29 3.67
C SER A 200 -8.72 -2.33 2.88
N VAL A 201 -8.67 -1.69 1.70
CA VAL A 201 -7.47 -1.59 0.86
C VAL A 201 -6.36 -0.85 1.59
N LEU A 202 -6.65 0.34 2.15
CA LEU A 202 -5.66 1.14 2.86
C LEU A 202 -5.10 0.42 4.10
N GLN A 203 -5.95 -0.30 4.84
CA GLN A 203 -5.54 -1.08 6.01
C GLN A 203 -4.70 -2.30 5.62
N ALA A 204 -5.12 -3.05 4.59
CA ALA A 204 -4.39 -4.21 4.10
C ALA A 204 -3.00 -3.82 3.58
N GLN A 205 -2.91 -2.76 2.78
CA GLN A 205 -1.63 -2.24 2.28
C GLN A 205 -0.72 -1.76 3.42
N SER A 206 -1.26 -1.03 4.40
CA SER A 206 -0.47 -0.57 5.55
C SER A 206 0.06 -1.73 6.39
N ALA A 207 -0.71 -2.82 6.52
CA ALA A 207 -0.32 -4.02 7.25
C ALA A 207 0.63 -4.92 6.44
N SER A 208 0.57 -4.88 5.11
CA SER A 208 1.38 -5.72 4.21
C SER A 208 1.89 -4.94 2.99
N PRO A 209 2.87 -4.04 3.15
CA PRO A 209 3.37 -3.20 2.05
C PRO A 209 4.09 -3.98 0.94
N ILE A 210 4.45 -5.24 1.17
CA ILE A 210 5.05 -6.13 0.17
C ILE A 210 4.11 -6.33 -1.03
N PHE A 211 2.80 -6.33 -0.79
CA PHE A 211 1.78 -6.51 -1.85
C PHE A 211 1.27 -5.20 -2.44
N THR A 212 1.97 -4.06 -2.23
CA THR A 212 1.45 -2.76 -2.66
C THR A 212 1.20 -2.69 -4.18
N HIS A 213 2.04 -3.32 -5.00
CA HIS A 213 1.82 -3.40 -6.45
C HIS A 213 0.48 -4.07 -6.81
N VAL A 214 0.12 -5.13 -6.08
CA VAL A 214 -1.14 -5.87 -6.27
C VAL A 214 -2.33 -5.00 -5.86
N TYR A 215 -2.24 -4.32 -4.71
CA TYR A 215 -3.29 -3.40 -4.28
C TYR A 215 -3.47 -2.22 -5.25
N ALA A 216 -2.38 -1.72 -5.84
CA ALA A 216 -2.45 -0.66 -6.83
C ALA A 216 -3.10 -1.14 -8.14
N ALA A 217 -2.76 -2.34 -8.62
CA ALA A 217 -3.41 -2.95 -9.77
C ALA A 217 -4.92 -3.15 -9.54
N LEU A 218 -5.29 -3.66 -8.35
CA LEU A 218 -6.71 -3.81 -7.99
C LEU A 218 -7.44 -2.46 -7.99
N VAL A 219 -6.82 -1.42 -7.43
CA VAL A 219 -7.40 -0.08 -7.45
C VAL A 219 -7.50 0.47 -8.88
N ALA A 220 -6.54 0.19 -9.75
CA ALA A 220 -6.57 0.61 -11.15
C ALA A 220 -7.75 0.00 -11.91
N ILE A 221 -7.99 -1.31 -11.76
CA ILE A 221 -9.14 -2.00 -12.37
C ILE A 221 -10.47 -1.45 -11.83
N ILE A 222 -10.56 -1.21 -10.52
CA ILE A 222 -11.76 -0.61 -9.94
C ILE A 222 -11.95 0.83 -10.44
N ASN A 223 -10.86 1.56 -10.63
CA ASN A 223 -10.87 2.96 -11.03
C ASN A 223 -11.31 3.16 -12.48
N SER A 224 -10.99 2.25 -13.41
CA SER A 224 -11.47 2.33 -14.80
C SER A 224 -13.00 2.23 -14.89
N LYS A 225 -13.62 1.39 -14.04
CA LYS A 225 -15.08 1.23 -13.99
C LYS A 225 -15.79 2.20 -13.04
N PHE A 226 -15.15 2.56 -11.93
CA PHE A 226 -15.68 3.44 -10.89
C PHE A 226 -14.66 4.50 -10.43
N PRO A 227 -14.43 5.57 -11.23
CA PRO A 227 -13.43 6.59 -10.91
C PRO A 227 -13.60 7.25 -9.54
N GLN A 228 -14.84 7.43 -9.08
CA GLN A 228 -15.15 8.00 -7.76
C GLN A 228 -14.61 7.16 -6.58
N ILE A 229 -14.49 5.84 -6.77
CA ILE A 229 -13.91 4.95 -5.75
C ILE A 229 -12.39 5.12 -5.72
N GLY A 230 -11.74 5.17 -6.89
CA GLY A 230 -10.31 5.46 -7.00
C GLY A 230 -9.95 6.82 -6.40
N GLU A 231 -10.74 7.85 -6.72
CA GLU A 231 -10.60 9.20 -6.18
C GLU A 231 -10.68 9.20 -4.63
N LEU A 232 -11.68 8.53 -4.05
CA LEU A 232 -11.85 8.43 -2.59
C LEU A 232 -10.67 7.72 -1.92
N ILE A 233 -10.15 6.65 -2.52
CA ILE A 233 -8.96 5.94 -2.02
C ILE A 233 -7.75 6.87 -2.04
N LEU A 234 -7.52 7.58 -3.14
CA LEU A 234 -6.39 8.49 -3.28
C LEU A 234 -6.49 9.67 -2.31
N LYS A 235 -7.66 10.32 -2.17
CA LYS A 235 -7.89 11.38 -1.17
C LYS A 235 -7.52 10.93 0.24
N ARG A 236 -8.00 9.75 0.67
CA ARG A 236 -7.70 9.19 1.99
C ARG A 236 -6.23 8.83 2.14
N LEU A 237 -5.58 8.34 1.09
CA LEU A 237 -4.16 8.02 1.08
C LEU A 237 -3.29 9.28 1.23
N ILE A 238 -3.61 10.36 0.50
CA ILE A 238 -2.94 11.66 0.63
C ILE A 238 -3.08 12.19 2.06
N LEU A 239 -4.28 12.13 2.64
CA LEU A 239 -4.51 12.53 4.04
C LEU A 239 -3.73 11.66 5.04
N ASN A 240 -3.58 10.36 4.78
CA ASN A 240 -2.74 9.47 5.60
C ASN A 240 -1.27 9.87 5.53
N PHE A 241 -0.74 10.17 4.35
CA PHE A 241 0.62 10.69 4.20
C PHE A 241 0.81 12.01 4.94
N ARG A 242 -0.07 13.00 4.72
CA ARG A 242 -0.04 14.31 5.42
C ARG A 242 -0.11 14.15 6.94
N LYS A 243 -0.87 13.19 7.42
CA LYS A 243 -0.99 12.87 8.86
C LYS A 243 0.30 12.23 9.38
N GLY A 244 0.92 11.33 8.62
CA GLY A 244 2.21 10.73 8.95
C GLY A 244 3.30 11.79 9.03
N TYR A 245 3.40 12.64 8.01
CA TYR A 245 4.40 13.71 7.93
C TYR A 245 4.26 14.69 9.09
N ARG A 246 3.05 15.21 9.36
CA ARG A 246 2.80 16.13 10.49
C ARG A 246 3.08 15.53 11.86
N ARG A 247 3.02 14.20 12.00
CA ARG A 247 3.25 13.49 13.27
C ARG A 247 4.66 12.94 13.38
N ASN A 248 5.52 13.16 12.37
CA ASN A 248 6.82 12.51 12.25
C ASN A 248 6.73 10.98 12.37
N ASP A 249 5.64 10.39 11.86
CA ASP A 249 5.45 8.94 11.80
C ASP A 249 6.07 8.42 10.50
N LYS A 250 7.35 8.06 10.57
CA LYS A 250 8.11 7.56 9.42
C LYS A 250 7.46 6.33 8.78
N GLN A 251 6.99 5.39 9.60
CA GLN A 251 6.43 4.14 9.09
C GLN A 251 5.17 4.40 8.26
N LEU A 252 4.29 5.29 8.75
CA LEU A 252 3.11 5.70 8.01
C LEU A 252 3.47 6.45 6.71
N CYS A 253 4.53 7.26 6.73
CA CYS A 253 5.01 7.93 5.53
C CYS A 253 5.54 6.94 4.49
N LEU A 254 6.34 5.95 4.90
CA LEU A 254 6.89 4.92 4.02
C LEU A 254 5.79 4.10 3.34
N THR A 255 4.80 3.64 4.10
CA THR A 255 3.73 2.82 3.51
C THR A 255 2.82 3.63 2.61
N ALA A 256 2.48 4.86 3.00
CA ALA A 256 1.63 5.74 2.21
C ALA A 256 2.32 6.20 0.93
N SER A 257 3.60 6.62 0.99
CA SER A 257 4.36 7.04 -0.20
C SER A 257 4.58 5.88 -1.16
N LYS A 258 4.90 4.68 -0.66
CA LYS A 258 4.97 3.47 -1.49
C LYS A 258 3.65 3.19 -2.22
N PHE A 259 2.52 3.38 -1.56
CA PHE A 259 1.23 3.18 -2.22
C PHE A 259 0.92 4.25 -3.27
N VAL A 260 1.22 5.52 -2.98
CA VAL A 260 1.10 6.60 -3.97
C VAL A 260 1.97 6.29 -5.19
N ALA A 261 3.20 5.80 -5.00
CA ALA A 261 4.10 5.48 -6.11
C ALA A 261 3.49 4.47 -7.08
N HIS A 262 2.90 3.38 -6.55
CA HIS A 262 2.30 2.37 -7.42
C HIS A 262 0.97 2.82 -8.04
N LEU A 263 0.20 3.72 -7.39
CA LEU A 263 -0.97 4.32 -8.04
C LEU A 263 -0.57 5.23 -9.20
N ILE A 264 0.59 5.90 -9.13
CA ILE A 264 1.13 6.71 -10.24
C ILE A 264 1.67 5.79 -11.35
N ASN A 265 2.36 4.71 -10.98
CA ASN A 265 2.83 3.73 -11.97
C ASN A 265 1.67 3.13 -12.78
N GLN A 266 0.52 2.90 -12.13
CA GLN A 266 -0.72 2.40 -12.71
C GLN A 266 -1.60 3.51 -13.32
N ASN A 267 -1.09 4.74 -13.48
CA ASN A 267 -1.82 5.90 -14.03
C ASN A 267 -3.14 6.27 -13.32
N VAL A 268 -3.35 5.83 -12.07
CA VAL A 268 -4.52 6.22 -11.27
C VAL A 268 -4.34 7.64 -10.72
N ALA A 269 -3.11 8.01 -10.36
CA ALA A 269 -2.78 9.34 -9.85
C ALA A 269 -1.79 10.03 -10.78
N HIS A 270 -1.97 11.34 -10.98
CA HIS A 270 -1.04 12.12 -11.79
C HIS A 270 0.30 12.32 -11.07
N GLU A 271 1.40 12.40 -11.82
CA GLU A 271 2.77 12.46 -11.28
C GLU A 271 3.08 13.74 -10.51
N VAL A 272 2.29 14.80 -10.71
CA VAL A 272 2.43 16.08 -9.97
C VAL A 272 2.35 15.85 -8.47
N LEU A 273 1.47 14.95 -8.01
CA LEU A 273 1.38 14.58 -6.59
C LEU A 273 2.70 14.02 -6.06
N CYS A 274 3.41 13.21 -6.83
CA CYS A 274 4.71 12.69 -6.42
C CYS A 274 5.77 13.79 -6.32
N LEU A 275 5.81 14.70 -7.31
CA LEU A 275 6.76 15.81 -7.29
C LEU A 275 6.52 16.74 -6.09
N GLU A 276 5.27 17.02 -5.74
CA GLU A 276 4.91 17.80 -4.56
C GLU A 276 5.33 17.09 -3.26
N MET A 277 5.03 15.78 -3.14
CA MET A 277 5.44 14.98 -1.98
C MET A 277 6.96 14.92 -1.81
N LEU A 278 7.72 14.73 -2.90
CA LEU A 278 9.18 14.72 -2.87
C LEU A 278 9.75 16.09 -2.52
N THR A 279 9.16 17.16 -3.06
CA THR A 279 9.55 18.53 -2.73
C THR A 279 9.36 18.81 -1.24
N LEU A 280 8.20 18.43 -0.67
CA LEU A 280 7.92 18.59 0.77
C LEU A 280 8.90 17.80 1.65
N LEU A 281 9.25 16.57 1.26
CA LEU A 281 10.18 15.72 2.02
C LEU A 281 11.63 16.25 1.99
N LEU A 282 12.03 16.91 0.90
CA LEU A 282 13.39 17.40 0.66
C LEU A 282 13.56 18.91 0.88
N GLU A 283 12.50 19.63 1.21
CA GLU A 283 12.56 21.07 1.54
C GLU A 283 13.42 21.31 2.78
N ARG A 284 13.12 20.56 3.87
CA ARG A 284 13.89 20.55 5.11
C ARG A 284 14.36 19.12 5.40
N PRO A 285 15.51 18.70 4.83
CA PRO A 285 15.94 17.33 4.86
C PRO A 285 16.29 16.91 6.29
N THR A 286 15.63 15.88 6.79
CA THR A 286 16.02 15.12 7.99
C THR A 286 16.37 13.70 7.57
N ASP A 287 17.07 12.96 8.42
CA ASP A 287 17.45 11.58 8.09
C ASP A 287 16.24 10.71 7.72
N ASP A 288 15.12 10.89 8.43
CA ASP A 288 13.87 10.16 8.17
C ASP A 288 13.15 10.67 6.92
N SER A 289 13.12 12.00 6.66
CA SER A 289 12.43 12.53 5.48
C SER A 289 13.15 12.14 4.18
N VAL A 290 14.49 12.13 4.20
CA VAL A 290 15.32 11.69 3.08
C VAL A 290 15.18 10.18 2.87
N GLU A 291 15.15 9.37 3.94
CA GLU A 291 14.87 7.93 3.85
C GLU A 291 13.52 7.66 3.15
N VAL A 292 12.46 8.37 3.55
CA VAL A 292 11.13 8.26 2.93
C VAL A 292 11.19 8.70 1.46
N ALA A 293 11.86 9.81 1.14
CA ALA A 293 11.96 10.31 -0.23
C ALA A 293 12.71 9.33 -1.15
N ILE A 294 13.80 8.73 -0.68
CA ILE A 294 14.56 7.73 -1.43
C ILE A 294 13.74 6.46 -1.63
N GLY A 295 13.05 5.98 -0.59
CA GLY A 295 12.13 4.85 -0.71
C GLY A 295 11.04 5.12 -1.75
N PHE A 296 10.46 6.32 -1.73
CA PHE A 296 9.43 6.73 -2.68
C PHE A 296 9.95 6.83 -4.12
N LEU A 297 11.12 7.45 -4.32
CA LEU A 297 11.78 7.57 -5.62
C LEU A 297 12.17 6.24 -6.24
N LYS A 298 12.56 5.24 -5.43
CA LYS A 298 12.85 3.89 -5.94
C LYS A 298 11.62 3.29 -6.62
N GLU A 299 10.44 3.48 -6.04
CA GLU A 299 9.20 2.83 -6.50
C GLU A 299 8.56 3.50 -7.72
N CYS A 300 8.70 4.83 -7.89
CA CYS A 300 8.08 5.58 -9.00
C CYS A 300 9.07 6.31 -9.93
N GLY A 301 10.37 6.25 -9.66
CA GLY A 301 11.37 7.03 -10.38
C GLY A 301 11.48 6.67 -11.87
N LEU A 302 11.24 5.42 -12.25
CA LEU A 302 11.18 5.03 -13.66
C LEU A 302 10.01 5.72 -14.37
N LYS A 303 8.81 5.70 -13.77
CA LYS A 303 7.62 6.38 -14.31
C LYS A 303 7.86 7.87 -14.45
N LEU A 304 8.38 8.52 -13.39
CA LEU A 304 8.72 9.95 -13.43
C LEU A 304 9.75 10.29 -14.51
N THR A 305 10.71 9.40 -14.78
CA THR A 305 11.69 9.58 -15.86
C THR A 305 11.02 9.61 -17.23
N GLN A 306 9.98 8.80 -17.43
CA GLN A 306 9.22 8.72 -18.68
C GLN A 306 8.28 9.92 -18.86
N VAL A 307 7.53 10.30 -17.83
CA VAL A 307 6.47 11.33 -17.94
C VAL A 307 6.95 12.75 -17.63
N SER A 308 7.88 12.91 -16.68
CA SER A 308 8.35 14.22 -16.20
C SER A 308 9.87 14.24 -15.97
N PRO A 309 10.67 14.11 -17.05
CA PRO A 309 12.13 14.10 -16.95
C PRO A 309 12.70 15.38 -16.31
N ARG A 310 12.04 16.53 -16.53
CA ARG A 310 12.43 17.80 -15.90
C ARG A 310 12.17 17.78 -14.39
N GLY A 311 11.03 17.26 -13.96
CA GLY A 311 10.65 17.16 -12.55
C GLY A 311 11.62 16.26 -11.79
N ILE A 312 11.86 15.04 -12.27
CA ILE A 312 12.77 14.12 -11.60
C ILE A 312 14.22 14.64 -11.58
N ASN A 313 14.67 15.34 -12.63
CA ASN A 313 15.99 15.97 -12.65
C ASN A 313 16.16 17.00 -11.53
N ALA A 314 15.15 17.83 -11.28
CA ALA A 314 15.18 18.80 -10.18
C ALA A 314 15.27 18.11 -8.81
N ILE A 315 14.57 16.99 -8.62
CA ILE A 315 14.66 16.19 -7.38
C ILE A 315 16.07 15.63 -7.17
N PHE A 316 16.70 15.07 -8.21
CA PHE A 316 18.07 14.57 -8.09
C PHE A 316 19.11 15.68 -7.88
N GLU A 317 18.89 16.87 -8.42
CA GLU A 317 19.72 18.03 -8.11
C GLU A 317 19.61 18.39 -6.62
N ARG A 318 18.38 18.39 -6.08
CA ARG A 318 18.16 18.62 -4.65
C ARG A 318 18.87 17.59 -3.79
N LEU A 319 18.81 16.30 -4.16
CA LEU A 319 19.54 15.24 -3.45
C LEU A 319 21.07 15.42 -3.51
N ARG A 320 21.62 15.91 -4.63
CA ARG A 320 23.05 16.23 -4.75
C ARG A 320 23.45 17.35 -3.80
N ASN A 321 22.66 18.41 -3.73
CA ASN A 321 22.91 19.52 -2.80
C ASN A 321 22.87 19.03 -1.35
N ILE A 322 21.90 18.17 -1.00
CA ILE A 322 21.83 17.57 0.34
C ILE A 322 23.08 16.73 0.66
N LEU A 323 23.61 15.99 -0.31
CA LEU A 323 24.83 15.18 -0.13
C LEU A 323 26.08 16.04 0.15
N HIS A 324 26.17 17.24 -0.42
CA HIS A 324 27.36 18.10 -0.31
C HIS A 324 27.25 19.20 0.75
N GLU A 325 26.05 19.77 0.95
CA GLU A 325 25.83 21.00 1.72
C GLU A 325 25.17 20.75 3.09
N SER A 326 24.53 19.58 3.29
CA SER A 326 23.81 19.29 4.53
C SER A 326 24.63 18.42 5.48
N GLU A 327 24.58 18.74 6.76
CA GLU A 327 25.01 17.84 7.83
C GLU A 327 23.98 16.71 8.00
N ILE A 328 24.14 15.64 7.22
CA ILE A 328 23.32 14.42 7.29
C ILE A 328 24.13 13.23 7.78
N ASP A 329 23.47 12.27 8.42
CA ASP A 329 24.14 11.06 8.89
C ASP A 329 24.72 10.23 7.72
N LYS A 330 25.82 9.53 7.98
CA LYS A 330 26.51 8.68 6.99
C LYS A 330 25.57 7.67 6.36
N ARG A 331 24.62 7.12 7.13
CA ARG A 331 23.60 6.20 6.63
C ARG A 331 22.81 6.83 5.47
N VAL A 332 22.40 8.09 5.62
CA VAL A 332 21.59 8.82 4.64
C VAL A 332 22.41 9.17 3.41
N GLN A 333 23.69 9.53 3.59
CA GLN A 333 24.62 9.73 2.48
C GLN A 333 24.72 8.47 1.61
N TYR A 334 24.93 7.31 2.21
CA TYR A 334 24.94 6.03 1.49
C TYR A 334 23.60 5.75 0.78
N MET A 335 22.46 6.11 1.38
CA MET A 335 21.17 5.96 0.72
C MET A 335 21.04 6.84 -0.53
N ILE A 336 21.53 8.08 -0.48
CA ILE A 336 21.54 9.00 -1.63
C ILE A 336 22.46 8.46 -2.73
N GLU A 337 23.66 7.99 -2.39
CA GLU A 337 24.59 7.37 -3.33
C GLU A 337 23.96 6.15 -4.03
N VAL A 338 23.32 5.26 -3.25
CA VAL A 338 22.57 4.13 -3.79
C VAL A 338 21.47 4.59 -4.73
N MET A 339 20.77 5.70 -4.43
CA MET A 339 19.75 6.25 -5.32
C MET A 339 20.34 6.74 -6.66
N PHE A 340 21.53 7.35 -6.65
CA PHE A 340 22.24 7.70 -7.89
C PHE A 340 22.66 6.46 -8.70
N ALA A 341 23.06 5.38 -8.03
CA ALA A 341 23.36 4.11 -8.68
C ALA A 341 22.10 3.51 -9.34
N VAL A 342 20.97 3.47 -8.63
CA VAL A 342 19.68 3.01 -9.17
C VAL A 342 19.27 3.80 -10.42
N ARG A 343 19.46 5.13 -10.39
CA ARG A 343 19.18 5.99 -11.54
C ARG A 343 20.12 5.69 -12.71
N LYS A 344 21.42 5.52 -12.45
CA LYS A 344 22.43 5.21 -13.48
C LYS A 344 22.13 3.88 -14.17
N ASP A 345 21.64 2.92 -13.41
CA ASP A 345 21.20 1.60 -13.89
C ASP A 345 19.81 1.62 -14.53
N GLY A 346 19.19 2.80 -14.69
CA GLY A 346 17.91 2.97 -15.37
C GLY A 346 16.72 2.36 -14.64
N PHE A 347 16.79 2.22 -13.30
CA PHE A 347 15.74 1.59 -12.49
C PHE A 347 15.40 0.14 -12.87
N LYS A 348 16.38 -0.60 -13.41
CA LYS A 348 16.18 -2.00 -13.87
C LYS A 348 15.49 -2.93 -12.86
N ASP A 349 15.77 -2.76 -11.57
CA ASP A 349 15.21 -3.57 -10.47
C ASP A 349 13.87 -3.03 -9.94
N HIS A 350 13.40 -1.89 -10.50
CA HIS A 350 12.20 -1.18 -10.11
C HIS A 350 11.35 -0.86 -11.36
N PRO A 351 10.80 -1.88 -12.03
CA PRO A 351 9.91 -1.68 -13.17
C PRO A 351 8.65 -0.90 -12.77
N VAL A 352 8.05 -0.18 -13.73
CA VAL A 352 6.84 0.62 -13.48
C VAL A 352 5.70 -0.28 -13.01
N ILE A 353 5.35 -1.30 -13.80
CA ILE A 353 4.35 -2.31 -13.49
C ILE A 353 5.05 -3.68 -13.59
N LEU A 354 4.74 -4.57 -12.64
CA LEU A 354 5.24 -5.95 -12.69
C LEU A 354 4.42 -6.77 -13.70
N GLU A 355 5.04 -7.77 -14.30
CA GLU A 355 4.36 -8.69 -15.22
C GLU A 355 3.10 -9.30 -14.55
N GLY A 356 1.99 -9.31 -15.29
CA GLY A 356 0.68 -9.80 -14.81
C GLY A 356 -0.13 -8.79 -13.98
N LEU A 357 0.35 -7.56 -13.80
CA LEU A 357 -0.39 -6.48 -13.10
C LEU A 357 -0.80 -5.31 -14.01
N ASP A 358 -0.48 -5.38 -15.29
CA ASP A 358 -0.96 -4.46 -16.31
C ASP A 358 -2.24 -5.04 -16.93
N LEU A 359 -3.38 -4.65 -16.37
CA LEU A 359 -4.69 -5.29 -16.60
C LEU A 359 -5.76 -4.31 -17.09
N VAL A 360 -5.38 -3.06 -17.35
CA VAL A 360 -6.29 -1.99 -17.76
C VAL A 360 -5.70 -1.31 -18.99
N GLU A 361 -6.40 -1.42 -20.11
CA GLU A 361 -6.04 -0.76 -21.36
C GLU A 361 -5.87 0.75 -21.17
N GLU A 362 -4.94 1.37 -21.90
CA GLU A 362 -4.59 2.79 -21.73
C GLU A 362 -5.79 3.72 -21.93
N ASP A 363 -6.70 3.40 -22.86
CA ASP A 363 -7.90 4.19 -23.17
C ASP A 363 -8.96 4.15 -22.06
N ASP A 364 -8.96 3.09 -21.24
CA ASP A 364 -9.89 2.89 -20.11
C ASP A 364 -9.34 3.48 -18.79
N GLN A 365 -8.10 3.98 -18.79
CA GLN A 365 -7.48 4.53 -17.60
C GLN A 365 -8.03 5.92 -17.29
N PHE A 366 -8.35 6.15 -16.01
CA PHE A 366 -8.76 7.46 -15.51
C PHE A 366 -7.74 8.00 -14.50
N THR A 367 -6.98 9.03 -14.88
CA THR A 367 -5.96 9.64 -14.02
C THR A 367 -6.52 10.80 -13.21
N HIS A 368 -6.39 10.72 -11.88
CA HIS A 368 -6.83 11.76 -10.95
C HIS A 368 -5.77 12.85 -10.76
N MET A 369 -6.17 14.10 -10.94
CA MET A 369 -5.38 15.30 -10.63
C MET A 369 -5.68 15.79 -9.21
N LEU A 370 -5.01 15.23 -8.21
CA LEU A 370 -5.22 15.58 -6.80
C LEU A 370 -3.93 16.20 -6.20
N PRO A 371 -3.86 17.53 -6.03
CA PRO A 371 -2.74 18.22 -5.38
C PRO A 371 -2.53 17.76 -3.92
N LEU A 372 -1.31 17.84 -3.42
CA LEU A 372 -0.97 17.41 -2.06
C LEU A 372 -1.66 18.26 -0.98
N GLU A 373 -1.78 19.57 -1.19
CA GLU A 373 -2.20 20.52 -0.15
C GLU A 373 -3.70 20.74 -0.05
N ASP A 374 -4.47 20.31 -1.05
CA ASP A 374 -5.91 20.52 -1.14
C ASP A 374 -6.71 19.98 0.06
N ASP A 375 -7.87 20.60 0.32
CA ASP A 375 -8.75 20.24 1.42
C ASP A 375 -9.68 19.08 1.04
N TYR A 376 -9.19 17.86 1.26
CA TYR A 376 -9.95 16.64 0.99
C TYR A 376 -10.90 16.26 2.12
N ASN A 377 -12.12 15.89 1.75
CA ASN A 377 -13.04 15.20 2.64
C ASN A 377 -12.79 13.67 2.57
N PRO A 378 -12.39 13.01 3.68
CA PRO A 378 -12.20 11.56 3.68
C PRO A 378 -13.52 10.77 3.65
N GLU A 379 -14.68 11.42 3.79
CA GLU A 379 -16.00 10.76 3.79
C GLU A 379 -16.07 9.57 4.78
N ASP A 380 -15.49 9.71 5.98
CA ASP A 380 -15.40 8.62 6.97
C ASP A 380 -16.76 8.08 7.41
N VAL A 381 -17.80 8.89 7.23
CA VAL A 381 -19.20 8.56 7.49
C VAL A 381 -19.66 7.37 6.63
N LEU A 382 -19.06 7.15 5.45
CA LEU A 382 -19.33 5.99 4.58
C LEU A 382 -18.84 4.66 5.15
N ASN A 383 -18.01 4.70 6.20
CA ASN A 383 -17.53 3.48 6.85
C ASN A 383 -18.57 2.93 7.86
N VAL A 384 -19.64 3.68 8.12
CA VAL A 384 -20.63 3.40 9.15
C VAL A 384 -21.98 3.13 8.51
N PHE A 385 -22.65 2.07 8.99
CA PHE A 385 -23.99 1.73 8.53
C PHE A 385 -24.98 2.89 8.77
N LYS A 386 -25.79 3.16 7.75
CA LYS A 386 -26.96 4.03 7.81
C LYS A 386 -28.12 3.34 7.11
N MET A 387 -29.32 3.50 7.65
CA MET A 387 -30.52 3.01 6.98
C MET A 387 -30.74 3.82 5.71
N ASP A 388 -30.92 3.12 4.59
CA ASP A 388 -31.19 3.71 3.28
C ASP A 388 -32.68 3.54 2.96
N PRO A 389 -33.46 4.64 2.85
CA PRO A 389 -34.86 4.55 2.47
C PRO A 389 -35.05 4.03 1.03
N ASN A 390 -34.06 4.21 0.15
CA ASN A 390 -34.11 3.82 -1.26
C ASN A 390 -33.26 2.57 -1.54
N PHE A 391 -33.08 1.72 -0.52
CA PHE A 391 -32.20 0.55 -0.58
C PHE A 391 -32.48 -0.34 -1.79
N MET A 392 -33.75 -0.71 -2.02
CA MET A 392 -34.11 -1.59 -3.12
C MET A 392 -33.80 -0.99 -4.49
N GLU A 393 -34.07 0.30 -4.68
CA GLU A 393 -33.77 1.01 -5.92
C GLU A 393 -32.25 1.08 -6.17
N ASN A 394 -31.47 1.34 -5.12
CA ASN A 394 -30.01 1.41 -5.22
C ASN A 394 -29.37 0.04 -5.49
N GLU A 395 -29.91 -1.03 -4.91
CA GLU A 395 -29.50 -2.40 -5.21
C GLU A 395 -29.85 -2.80 -6.66
N GLU A 396 -31.00 -2.38 -7.17
CA GLU A 396 -31.39 -2.61 -8.57
C GLU A 396 -30.49 -1.84 -9.55
N LYS A 397 -30.18 -0.57 -9.25
CA LYS A 397 -29.24 0.24 -10.04
C LYS A 397 -27.87 -0.42 -10.10
N TYR A 398 -27.35 -0.88 -8.96
CA TYR A 398 -26.06 -1.56 -8.94
C TYR A 398 -26.12 -2.89 -9.72
N LYS A 399 -27.22 -3.64 -9.63
CA LYS A 399 -27.41 -4.88 -10.40
C LYS A 399 -27.41 -4.61 -11.92
N ALA A 400 -27.97 -3.50 -12.37
CA ALA A 400 -27.92 -3.09 -13.77
C ALA A 400 -26.48 -2.77 -14.22
N ILE A 401 -25.76 -1.93 -13.47
CA ILE A 401 -24.35 -1.57 -13.74
C ILE A 401 -23.46 -2.82 -13.74
N LYS A 402 -23.66 -3.71 -12.78
CA LYS A 402 -22.92 -4.97 -12.68
C LYS A 402 -23.13 -5.85 -13.91
N LYS A 403 -24.35 -5.92 -14.43
CA LYS A 403 -24.66 -6.69 -15.64
C LYS A 403 -23.94 -6.12 -16.85
N GLU A 404 -23.95 -4.79 -17.01
CA GLU A 404 -23.23 -4.10 -18.07
C GLU A 404 -21.73 -4.40 -18.01
N ILE A 405 -21.09 -4.22 -16.86
CA ILE A 405 -19.64 -4.41 -16.70
C ILE A 405 -19.20 -5.87 -16.90
N LEU A 406 -20.02 -6.85 -16.49
CA LEU A 406 -19.65 -8.27 -16.57
C LEU A 406 -20.05 -8.91 -17.91
N ASP A 407 -21.21 -8.54 -18.48
CA ASP A 407 -21.66 -9.09 -19.77
C ASP A 407 -20.84 -8.53 -20.95
N GLU A 408 -20.27 -7.32 -20.82
CA GLU A 408 -19.28 -6.80 -21.79
C GLU A 408 -18.03 -7.70 -21.90
N GLY A 409 -17.70 -8.47 -20.85
CA GLY A 409 -16.56 -9.39 -20.83
C GLY A 409 -16.85 -10.79 -21.36
N ASP A 410 -18.11 -11.19 -21.51
CA ASP A 410 -18.51 -12.53 -21.99
C ASP A 410 -18.66 -12.60 -23.52
N SER A 411 -18.56 -11.46 -24.22
CA SER A 411 -18.71 -11.42 -25.69
C SER A 411 -17.43 -11.79 -26.46
N ASP A 412 -16.28 -11.94 -25.79
CA ASP A 412 -14.98 -12.25 -26.43
C ASP A 412 -14.45 -13.67 -26.14
N SER A 413 -15.26 -14.56 -25.54
CA SER A 413 -14.90 -15.97 -25.31
C SER A 413 -15.88 -16.97 -25.91
N ASN A 414 -16.47 -16.66 -27.07
CA ASN A 414 -17.12 -17.66 -27.93
C ASN A 414 -16.19 -17.99 -29.11
N THR A 415 -15.06 -18.64 -28.83
CA THR A 415 -14.41 -19.45 -29.85
C THR A 415 -15.24 -20.70 -30.08
N ASP A 416 -15.98 -20.67 -31.18
CA ASP A 416 -16.42 -21.79 -32.01
C ASP A 416 -15.88 -23.17 -31.58
N GLN A 417 -16.72 -23.95 -30.91
CA GLN A 417 -16.71 -25.40 -31.06
C GLN A 417 -17.94 -25.77 -31.87
N ASP A 418 -17.74 -25.66 -33.18
CA ASP A 418 -18.65 -26.10 -34.22
C ASP A 418 -18.86 -27.62 -34.14
N ALA A 419 -20.01 -28.02 -34.66
CA ALA A 419 -20.66 -29.30 -34.62
C ALA A 419 -19.79 -30.50 -35.01
N GLY A 420 -19.91 -31.56 -34.22
CA GLY A 420 -19.42 -32.91 -34.53
C GLY A 420 -20.34 -33.97 -33.96
N SER A 421 -21.65 -33.89 -34.25
CA SER A 421 -22.58 -35.00 -34.05
C SER A 421 -22.41 -35.99 -35.20
N SER A 422 -21.91 -37.17 -34.89
CA SER A 422 -22.03 -38.36 -35.73
C SER A 422 -22.15 -39.57 -34.81
N GLU A 423 -23.39 -39.88 -34.46
CA GLU A 423 -23.82 -41.24 -34.14
C GLU A 423 -24.19 -41.92 -35.47
N GLU A 424 -23.64 -43.12 -35.71
CA GLU A 424 -24.20 -44.24 -36.49
C GLU A 424 -23.11 -45.32 -36.55
N GLU A 425 -23.19 -46.33 -35.67
CA GLU A 425 -23.76 -47.67 -35.90
C GLU A 425 -22.73 -48.67 -36.45
N GLU A 426 -22.26 -49.57 -35.56
CA GLU A 426 -21.49 -50.77 -35.90
C GLU A 426 -22.44 -51.88 -36.34
N GLU A 427 -22.37 -52.29 -37.62
CA GLU A 427 -22.85 -53.59 -38.11
C GLU A 427 -21.74 -54.31 -38.92
N GLU A 428 -21.46 -55.54 -38.49
CA GLU A 428 -21.02 -56.75 -39.21
C GLU A 428 -19.92 -56.71 -40.30
N GLU A 429 -18.73 -57.25 -39.98
CA GLU A 429 -18.18 -58.50 -40.57
C GLU A 429 -17.04 -59.10 -39.73
#